data_AF-A0A0S8CJU7-F1
#
_entry.id   AF-A0A0S8CJU7-F1
#
_cell.length_a   1.000
_cell.length_b   1.000
_cell.length_c   1.000
_cell.angle_alpha   90.00
_cell.angle_beta   90.00
_cell.angle_gamma   90.00
#
_symmetry.space_group_name_H-M   'P 1'
#
loop_
_entity.id
_entity.type
_entity.pdbx_description
1 polymer ?
#
loop_
_entity_poly.entity_id
_entity_poly.type
_entity_poly.pdbx_seq_one_letter_code
_entity_poly.pdbx_strand_id
1 'polypeptide(L)'
;MEHNTNTLTIDLGSSDTPSMSRNEYLTILSKWLYLEDTQAIDIIMATAISISLPGDPVWLFLIGPAGSSKTELLRSLKGEHIHSISSLTPQTFISGLKGIQNADLLPKLDGKLLIIKDFTSILSKKGEDQAAIFADLREAYDGYLEKSYGSGVGTKGFQSKFGIIAAVTDAIDKYHIVHSQLGERFLKCRLRTNPKAAIDRASDLAGQEEEMRRELSTATKSVFNCYSNQAKELVLVEVEETIQERIKALADVTAKLRSEVPRDRLHKVLYHPQAEVGTRINKQLLKLGQSLAIFYENASVGEDEYGALLRIAKDSIPRQRTQLVEGLYNAEPMNTKEAGDIANIPTDTAKELLEDLWMLELVDRSGDHVFEWQLAEETSALLLESGLGTQNTLGKHEN
;
A
#
# COMPACT_ATOMS: atom_id res chain seq x y z
N MET A 1 -25.57 10.04 48.48
CA MET A 1 -26.29 9.54 47.29
C MET A 1 -25.21 9.12 46.32
N GLU A 2 -24.99 7.82 46.23
CA GLU A 2 -23.90 7.19 45.49
C GLU A 2 -24.13 7.34 43.98
N HIS A 3 -23.09 7.80 43.27
CA HIS A 3 -23.06 7.81 41.81
C HIS A 3 -22.69 6.41 41.33
N ASN A 4 -23.65 5.78 40.68
CA ASN A 4 -23.51 4.46 40.09
C ASN A 4 -22.69 4.57 38.81
N THR A 5 -21.43 4.14 38.85
CA THR A 5 -20.59 3.90 37.66
C THR A 5 -21.04 2.61 36.99
N ASN A 6 -21.84 2.70 35.94
CA ASN A 6 -22.14 1.56 35.07
C ASN A 6 -20.91 1.30 34.17
N THR A 7 -20.07 0.38 34.61
CA THR A 7 -19.08 -0.30 33.77
C THR A 7 -19.84 -1.21 32.81
N LEU A 8 -19.80 -0.92 31.50
CA LEU A 8 -20.30 -1.82 30.46
C LEU A 8 -19.35 -3.02 30.35
N THR A 9 -19.63 -4.07 31.12
CA THR A 9 -19.10 -5.42 30.84
C THR A 9 -19.80 -5.98 29.61
N ILE A 10 -19.04 -6.17 28.53
CA ILE A 10 -19.46 -6.88 27.33
C ILE A 10 -19.40 -8.38 27.65
N ASP A 11 -20.56 -9.03 27.67
CA ASP A 11 -20.69 -10.49 27.82
C ASP A 11 -20.48 -11.13 26.43
N LEU A 12 -19.27 -11.64 26.20
CA LEU A 12 -18.89 -12.35 24.96
C LEU A 12 -19.49 -13.76 25.00
N GLY A 13 -20.65 -13.90 24.38
CA GLY A 13 -21.29 -15.18 24.13
C GLY A 13 -20.35 -16.19 23.45
N SER A 14 -20.36 -17.41 23.98
CA SER A 14 -19.57 -18.57 23.57
C SER A 14 -19.54 -18.83 22.06
N SER A 15 -18.34 -18.73 21.45
CA SER A 15 -17.97 -19.52 20.27
C SER A 15 -16.53 -20.01 20.43
N ASP A 16 -16.32 -21.32 20.29
CA ASP A 16 -15.03 -22.00 20.48
C ASP A 16 -14.00 -21.62 19.41
N THR A 17 -13.38 -20.45 19.55
CA THR A 17 -12.10 -20.13 18.90
C THR A 17 -11.32 -19.19 19.80
N PRO A 18 -10.03 -19.46 20.08
CA PRO A 18 -9.20 -18.49 20.81
C PRO A 18 -9.16 -17.17 20.03
N SER A 19 -9.61 -16.09 20.68
CA SER A 19 -9.39 -14.72 20.20
C SER A 19 -7.89 -14.44 20.31
N MET A 20 -7.15 -14.70 19.24
CA MET A 20 -5.73 -14.38 19.20
C MET A 20 -5.57 -12.87 19.11
N SER A 21 -4.88 -12.29 20.09
CA SER A 21 -4.51 -10.88 20.10
C SER A 21 -3.38 -10.59 19.11
N ARG A 22 -3.24 -9.31 18.73
CA ARG A 22 -2.10 -8.83 17.93
C ARG A 22 -0.75 -9.23 18.53
N ASN A 23 -0.57 -9.10 19.85
CA ASN A 23 0.72 -9.39 20.50
C ASN A 23 1.07 -10.89 20.46
N GLU A 24 0.08 -11.77 20.66
CA GLU A 24 0.28 -13.21 20.52
C GLU A 24 0.62 -13.58 19.08
N TYR A 25 -0.04 -12.96 18.10
CA TYR A 25 0.26 -13.15 16.68
C TYR A 25 1.70 -12.76 16.33
N LEU A 26 2.16 -11.57 16.76
CA LEU A 26 3.54 -11.11 16.55
C LEU A 26 4.57 -12.00 17.26
N THR A 27 4.21 -12.56 18.42
CA THR A 27 5.07 -13.51 19.16
C THR A 27 5.24 -14.81 18.37
N ILE A 28 4.17 -15.36 17.79
CA ILE A 28 4.25 -16.56 16.95
C ILE A 28 5.04 -16.28 15.67
N LEU A 29 4.85 -15.12 15.05
CA LEU A 29 5.62 -14.77 13.87
C LEU A 29 7.11 -14.63 14.20
N SER A 30 7.48 -13.96 15.29
CA SER A 30 8.90 -13.76 15.66
C SER A 30 9.59 -15.05 16.10
N LYS A 31 8.83 -16.06 16.57
CA LYS A 31 9.32 -17.44 16.76
C LYS A 31 9.86 -18.05 15.46
N TRP A 32 9.31 -17.68 14.31
CA TRP A 32 9.63 -18.34 13.02
C TRP A 32 10.32 -17.45 12.00
N LEU A 33 10.11 -16.14 12.06
CA LEU A 33 10.60 -15.18 11.09
C LEU A 33 11.41 -14.11 11.81
N TYR A 34 12.45 -13.60 11.14
CA TYR A 34 13.09 -12.36 11.59
C TYR A 34 12.15 -11.20 11.29
N LEU A 35 11.61 -10.58 12.35
CA LEU A 35 10.68 -9.45 12.26
C LEU A 35 11.31 -8.19 12.87
N GLU A 36 11.96 -7.39 12.03
CA GLU A 36 12.39 -6.03 12.39
C GLU A 36 11.24 -5.02 12.20
N ASP A 37 10.35 -5.33 11.27
CA ASP A 37 9.36 -4.41 10.74
C ASP A 37 7.93 -4.85 11.06
N THR A 38 7.56 -4.76 12.34
CA THR A 38 6.24 -5.16 12.83
C THR A 38 5.11 -4.30 12.24
N GLN A 39 5.36 -3.01 12.02
CA GLN A 39 4.37 -2.10 11.44
C GLN A 39 3.95 -2.53 10.02
N ALA A 40 4.85 -3.10 9.21
CA ALA A 40 4.45 -3.65 7.92
C ALA A 40 3.49 -4.85 8.04
N ILE A 41 3.64 -5.66 9.09
CA ILE A 41 2.75 -6.78 9.39
C ILE A 41 1.38 -6.25 9.80
N ASP A 42 1.35 -5.20 10.63
CA ASP A 42 0.13 -4.52 11.02
C ASP A 42 -0.62 -3.98 9.81
N ILE A 43 0.09 -3.35 8.87
CA ILE A 43 -0.46 -2.86 7.59
C ILE A 43 -1.02 -4.00 6.73
N ILE A 44 -0.32 -5.13 6.64
CA ILE A 44 -0.79 -6.31 5.89
C ILE A 44 -2.10 -6.83 6.50
N MET A 45 -2.14 -6.97 7.83
CA MET A 45 -3.32 -7.46 8.54
C MET A 45 -4.49 -6.47 8.46
N ALA A 46 -4.24 -5.18 8.64
CA ALA A 46 -5.24 -4.13 8.49
C ALA A 46 -5.78 -4.07 7.05
N THR A 47 -4.92 -4.24 6.03
CA THR A 47 -5.39 -4.33 4.64
C THR A 47 -6.33 -5.53 4.45
N ALA A 48 -6.00 -6.68 5.04
CA ALA A 48 -6.85 -7.86 4.98
C ALA A 48 -8.19 -7.66 5.71
N ILE A 49 -8.16 -7.11 6.92
CA ILE A 49 -9.35 -6.85 7.75
C ILE A 49 -10.26 -5.80 7.10
N SER A 50 -9.69 -4.81 6.40
CA SER A 50 -10.44 -3.72 5.75
C SER A 50 -11.51 -4.19 4.76
N ILE A 51 -11.43 -5.42 4.25
CA ILE A 51 -12.48 -6.01 3.40
C ILE A 51 -13.82 -6.16 4.12
N SER A 52 -13.77 -6.30 5.44
CA SER A 52 -14.95 -6.41 6.29
C SER A 52 -15.58 -5.05 6.59
N LEU A 53 -14.90 -3.95 6.24
CA LEU A 53 -15.39 -2.58 6.39
C LEU A 53 -16.08 -2.10 5.10
N PRO A 54 -17.11 -1.24 5.20
CA PRO A 54 -17.79 -0.66 4.04
C PRO A 54 -16.87 0.25 3.21
N GLY A 55 -17.33 0.65 2.02
CA GLY A 55 -16.61 1.57 1.13
C GLY A 55 -15.64 0.90 0.15
N ASP A 56 -14.85 1.72 -0.54
CA ASP A 56 -13.92 1.28 -1.60
C ASP A 56 -12.82 0.37 -1.02
N PRO A 57 -12.32 -0.64 -1.75
CA PRO A 57 -11.31 -1.57 -1.22
C PRO A 57 -9.92 -0.94 -1.12
N VAL A 58 -9.10 -1.49 -0.22
CA VAL A 58 -7.66 -1.18 -0.13
C VAL A 58 -6.88 -2.21 -0.93
N TRP A 59 -6.05 -1.72 -1.85
CA TRP A 59 -5.15 -2.54 -2.66
C TRP A 59 -3.72 -2.19 -2.30
N LEU A 60 -2.90 -3.19 -2.02
CA LEU A 60 -1.55 -3.01 -1.47
C LEU A 60 -0.51 -3.78 -2.30
N PHE A 61 0.53 -3.08 -2.72
CA PHE A 61 1.79 -3.70 -3.11
C PHE A 61 2.69 -3.87 -1.90
N LEU A 62 3.07 -5.11 -1.62
CA LEU A 62 4.10 -5.44 -0.65
C LEU A 62 5.44 -5.55 -1.36
N ILE A 63 6.28 -4.53 -1.20
CA ILE A 63 7.54 -4.37 -1.95
C ILE A 63 8.71 -4.82 -1.08
N GLY A 64 9.65 -5.56 -1.68
CA GLY A 64 10.99 -5.73 -1.12
C GLY A 64 11.86 -6.68 -1.94
N PRO A 65 13.12 -6.89 -1.55
CA PRO A 65 14.02 -7.79 -2.25
C PRO A 65 13.59 -9.26 -2.13
N ALA A 66 14.04 -10.11 -3.06
CA ALA A 66 13.82 -11.56 -2.92
C ALA A 66 14.39 -12.05 -1.58
N GLY A 67 13.70 -13.00 -0.93
CA GLY A 67 14.12 -13.55 0.36
C GLY A 67 13.69 -12.75 1.61
N SER A 68 13.02 -11.60 1.48
CA SER A 68 12.59 -10.79 2.64
C SER A 68 11.32 -11.29 3.37
N SER A 69 11.12 -12.61 3.46
CA SER A 69 9.95 -13.26 4.11
C SER A 69 8.54 -12.95 3.56
N LYS A 70 8.40 -12.03 2.58
CA LYS A 70 7.12 -11.67 1.91
C LYS A 70 6.25 -12.86 1.60
N THR A 71 6.84 -13.84 0.92
CA THR A 71 6.10 -14.98 0.39
C THR A 71 5.55 -15.86 1.51
N GLU A 72 6.26 -16.00 2.64
CA GLU A 72 5.78 -16.78 3.79
C GLU A 72 4.65 -16.04 4.52
N LEU A 73 4.75 -14.71 4.68
CA LEU A 73 3.65 -13.87 5.22
C LEU A 73 2.39 -13.96 4.35
N LEU A 74 2.53 -13.83 3.02
CA LEU A 74 1.37 -13.96 2.12
C LEU A 74 0.86 -15.39 2.00
N ARG A 75 1.71 -16.40 2.23
CA ARG A 75 1.29 -17.81 2.25
C ARG A 75 0.51 -18.18 3.51
N SER A 76 0.72 -17.47 4.63
CA SER A 76 -0.02 -17.72 5.87
C SER A 76 -1.46 -17.19 5.78
N LEU A 77 -1.71 -16.18 4.94
CA LEU A 77 -3.03 -15.69 4.59
C LEU A 77 -3.79 -16.71 3.72
N LYS A 78 -4.54 -17.60 4.38
CA LYS A 78 -5.41 -18.61 3.76
C LYS A 78 -6.74 -18.69 4.49
N GLY A 79 -7.81 -18.94 3.76
CA GLY A 79 -9.15 -19.09 4.32
C GLY A 79 -10.23 -18.97 3.25
N GLU A 80 -11.49 -19.11 3.66
CA GLU A 80 -12.64 -19.03 2.75
C GLU A 80 -12.79 -17.64 2.09
N HIS A 81 -12.40 -16.59 2.82
CA HIS A 81 -12.42 -15.19 2.39
C HIS A 81 -11.11 -14.75 1.69
N ILE A 82 -10.19 -15.68 1.43
CA ILE A 82 -8.89 -15.37 0.83
C ILE A 82 -8.69 -16.23 -0.42
N HIS A 83 -8.52 -15.59 -1.57
CA HIS A 83 -8.21 -16.25 -2.83
C HIS A 83 -6.74 -15.99 -3.19
N SER A 84 -5.95 -17.04 -3.39
CA SER A 84 -4.53 -16.91 -3.74
C SER A 84 -4.29 -17.31 -5.20
N ILE A 85 -3.55 -16.47 -5.93
CA ILE A 85 -3.09 -16.76 -7.28
C ILE A 85 -1.59 -16.47 -7.43
N SER A 86 -0.96 -17.10 -8.43
CA SER A 86 0.45 -16.87 -8.76
C SER A 86 0.64 -15.93 -9.95
N SER A 87 -0.33 -15.85 -10.86
CA SER A 87 -0.25 -15.01 -12.06
C SER A 87 -1.64 -14.67 -12.57
N LEU A 88 -1.73 -13.59 -13.36
CA LEU A 88 -2.92 -13.16 -14.09
C LEU A 88 -2.65 -13.19 -15.60
N THR A 89 -3.68 -13.49 -16.36
CA THR A 89 -3.75 -13.27 -17.82
C THR A 89 -4.90 -12.30 -18.11
N PRO A 90 -4.93 -11.65 -19.29
CA PRO A 90 -6.03 -10.77 -19.66
C PRO A 90 -7.42 -11.44 -19.69
N GLN A 91 -7.50 -12.77 -19.64
CA GLN A 91 -8.75 -13.52 -19.61
C GLN A 91 -9.03 -14.20 -18.26
N THR A 92 -8.25 -13.89 -17.22
CA THR A 92 -8.39 -14.54 -15.91
C THR A 92 -9.64 -14.07 -15.17
N PHE A 93 -9.92 -12.76 -15.13
CA PHE A 93 -11.09 -12.22 -14.43
C PHE A 93 -12.41 -12.62 -15.10
N ILE A 94 -12.49 -12.40 -16.41
CA ILE A 94 -13.61 -12.81 -17.26
C ILE A 94 -13.03 -13.57 -18.46
N SER A 95 -13.53 -14.77 -18.66
CA SER A 95 -13.15 -15.71 -19.71
C SER A 95 -14.17 -15.71 -20.85
N GLY A 96 -13.68 -15.80 -22.08
CA GLY A 96 -14.49 -15.96 -23.29
C GLY A 96 -14.87 -17.41 -23.61
N LEU A 97 -14.86 -18.31 -22.62
CA LEU A 97 -15.12 -19.74 -22.80
C LEU A 97 -16.61 -20.05 -22.77
N LYS A 98 -17.10 -20.77 -23.79
CA LYS A 98 -18.50 -21.16 -23.94
C LYS A 98 -18.75 -22.53 -23.30
N GLY A 99 -19.86 -22.67 -22.57
CA GLY A 99 -20.31 -23.95 -22.02
C GLY A 99 -19.55 -24.44 -20.78
N ILE A 100 -18.61 -23.65 -20.26
CA ILE A 100 -17.90 -23.94 -18.99
C ILE A 100 -18.51 -23.08 -17.89
N GLN A 101 -19.14 -23.71 -16.91
CA GLN A 101 -19.66 -23.03 -15.73
C GLN A 101 -18.51 -22.61 -14.80
N ASN A 102 -18.65 -21.46 -14.12
CA ASN A 102 -17.69 -20.95 -13.14
C ASN A 102 -16.25 -20.80 -13.68
N ALA A 103 -16.09 -20.53 -14.98
CA ALA A 103 -14.79 -20.28 -15.61
C ALA A 103 -14.18 -18.94 -15.17
N ASP A 104 -15.02 -17.98 -14.79
CA ASP A 104 -14.64 -16.60 -14.49
C ASP A 104 -14.17 -16.47 -13.04
N LEU A 105 -13.05 -15.77 -12.81
CA LEU A 105 -12.52 -15.56 -11.47
C LEU A 105 -13.25 -14.43 -10.75
N LEU A 106 -13.63 -13.36 -11.45
CA LEU A 106 -14.14 -12.13 -10.84
C LEU A 106 -15.33 -12.33 -9.87
N PRO A 107 -16.35 -13.16 -10.18
CA PRO A 107 -17.47 -13.40 -9.26
C PRO A 107 -17.04 -14.11 -7.97
N LYS A 108 -15.95 -14.87 -8.01
CA LYS A 108 -15.45 -15.63 -6.85
C LYS A 108 -14.69 -14.73 -5.87
N LEU A 109 -14.34 -13.52 -6.29
CA LEU A 109 -13.57 -12.57 -5.49
C LEU A 109 -14.45 -11.62 -4.70
N ASP A 110 -15.75 -11.51 -5.00
CA ASP A 110 -16.62 -10.55 -4.34
C ASP A 110 -16.64 -10.74 -2.81
N GLY A 111 -16.35 -9.66 -2.08
CA GLY A 111 -16.19 -9.66 -0.61
C GLY A 111 -14.96 -10.41 -0.10
N LYS A 112 -13.95 -10.69 -0.94
CA LYS A 112 -12.75 -11.46 -0.57
C LYS A 112 -11.45 -10.69 -0.77
N LEU A 113 -10.38 -11.24 -0.21
CA LEU A 113 -9.00 -10.77 -0.41
C LEU A 113 -8.32 -11.60 -1.50
N LEU A 114 -7.86 -10.95 -2.56
CA LEU A 114 -7.01 -11.56 -3.57
C LEU A 114 -5.52 -11.40 -3.19
N ILE A 115 -4.83 -12.51 -2.97
CA ILE A 115 -3.40 -12.55 -2.73
C ILE A 115 -2.68 -12.91 -4.02
N ILE A 116 -1.78 -12.04 -4.48
CA ILE A 116 -0.89 -12.29 -5.62
C ILE A 116 0.52 -12.47 -5.08
N LYS A 117 1.00 -13.72 -5.04
CA LYS A 117 2.27 -14.06 -4.38
C LYS A 117 3.52 -13.60 -5.14
N ASP A 118 3.40 -13.39 -6.44
CA ASP A 118 4.46 -12.83 -7.28
C ASP A 118 3.86 -12.01 -8.42
N PHE A 119 3.75 -10.70 -8.18
CA PHE A 119 3.30 -9.74 -9.15
C PHE A 119 4.38 -9.40 -10.19
N THR A 120 5.65 -9.71 -9.92
CA THR A 120 6.77 -9.51 -10.86
C THR A 120 6.55 -10.33 -12.14
N SER A 121 5.89 -11.49 -12.02
CA SER A 121 5.50 -12.33 -13.16
C SER A 121 4.52 -11.62 -14.12
N ILE A 122 3.67 -10.73 -13.59
CA ILE A 122 2.74 -9.91 -14.39
C ILE A 122 3.51 -8.76 -15.03
N LEU A 123 4.39 -8.09 -14.27
CA LEU A 123 5.28 -7.03 -14.78
C LEU A 123 6.28 -7.49 -15.84
N SER A 124 6.45 -8.80 -16.03
CA SER A 124 7.36 -9.35 -17.04
C SER A 124 6.65 -9.74 -18.35
N LYS A 125 5.32 -9.58 -18.44
CA LYS A 125 4.54 -9.90 -19.65
C LYS A 125 4.77 -8.89 -20.77
N LYS A 126 4.23 -9.14 -21.96
CA LYS A 126 4.24 -8.14 -23.03
C LYS A 126 3.44 -6.91 -22.61
N GLY A 127 3.84 -5.72 -23.07
CA GLY A 127 3.20 -4.46 -22.68
C GLY A 127 1.69 -4.42 -22.90
N GLU A 128 1.20 -5.03 -23.98
CA GLU A 128 -0.25 -5.15 -24.28
C GLU A 128 -0.99 -6.00 -23.24
N ASP A 129 -0.43 -7.16 -22.85
CA ASP A 129 -1.02 -8.02 -21.82
C ASP A 129 -1.03 -7.34 -20.45
N GLN A 130 0.06 -6.62 -20.12
CA GLN A 130 0.14 -5.84 -18.90
C GLN A 130 -0.94 -4.76 -18.88
N ALA A 131 -1.02 -3.95 -19.93
CA ALA A 131 -2.01 -2.89 -20.05
C ALA A 131 -3.44 -3.42 -19.95
N ALA A 132 -3.74 -4.57 -20.57
CA ALA A 132 -5.04 -5.23 -20.47
C ALA A 132 -5.35 -5.70 -19.04
N ILE A 133 -4.40 -6.31 -18.33
CA ILE A 133 -4.58 -6.72 -16.93
C ILE A 133 -4.83 -5.49 -16.03
N PHE A 134 -4.09 -4.40 -16.22
CA PHE A 134 -4.32 -3.17 -15.45
C PHE A 134 -5.63 -2.48 -15.81
N ALA A 135 -6.09 -2.54 -17.06
CA ALA A 135 -7.42 -2.07 -17.43
C ALA A 135 -8.50 -2.83 -16.66
N ASP A 136 -8.45 -4.17 -16.67
CA ASP A 136 -9.40 -5.00 -15.94
C ASP A 136 -9.42 -4.70 -14.44
N LEU A 137 -8.23 -4.58 -13.84
CA LEU A 137 -8.10 -4.25 -12.43
C LEU A 137 -8.75 -2.89 -12.12
N ARG A 138 -8.57 -1.88 -12.98
CA ARG A 138 -9.16 -0.56 -12.74
C ARG A 138 -10.68 -0.59 -12.76
N GLU A 139 -11.28 -1.23 -13.77
CA GLU A 139 -12.73 -1.40 -13.86
C GLU A 139 -13.27 -2.21 -12.67
N ALA A 140 -12.58 -3.28 -12.30
CA ALA A 140 -12.94 -4.09 -11.14
C ALA A 140 -12.88 -3.30 -9.82
N TYR A 141 -11.90 -2.40 -9.65
CA TYR A 141 -11.83 -1.52 -8.48
C TYR A 141 -13.02 -0.55 -8.42
N ASP A 142 -13.45 -0.03 -9.57
CA ASP A 142 -14.60 0.87 -9.67
C ASP A 142 -15.94 0.13 -9.46
N GLY A 143 -15.90 -1.21 -9.39
CA GLY A 143 -16.97 -2.08 -8.90
C GLY A 143 -17.69 -2.87 -9.99
N TYR A 144 -17.35 -2.69 -11.27
CA TYR A 144 -17.94 -3.42 -12.38
C TYR A 144 -16.95 -3.57 -13.54
N LEU A 145 -16.75 -4.80 -14.01
CA LEU A 145 -15.96 -5.11 -15.20
C LEU A 145 -16.84 -5.86 -16.20
N GLU A 146 -16.78 -5.45 -17.46
CA GLU A 146 -17.48 -6.09 -18.57
C GLU A 146 -16.52 -6.37 -19.74
N LYS A 147 -16.70 -7.52 -20.40
CA LYS A 147 -15.96 -7.88 -21.61
C LYS A 147 -16.87 -8.47 -22.67
N SER A 148 -16.60 -8.07 -23.92
CA SER A 148 -17.26 -8.60 -25.10
C SER A 148 -16.33 -9.54 -25.87
N TYR A 149 -16.86 -10.68 -26.33
CA TYR A 149 -16.08 -11.72 -26.98
C TYR A 149 -16.63 -12.10 -28.36
N GLY A 150 -15.75 -12.20 -29.34
CA GLY A 150 -16.04 -12.73 -30.68
C GLY A 150 -16.21 -14.26 -30.74
N SER A 151 -16.05 -14.98 -29.63
CA SER A 151 -16.18 -16.45 -29.54
C SER A 151 -17.63 -16.96 -29.52
N GLY A 152 -18.62 -16.07 -29.70
CA GLY A 152 -20.05 -16.41 -29.59
C GLY A 152 -20.54 -16.57 -28.14
N VAL A 153 -19.74 -16.15 -27.16
CA VAL A 153 -20.13 -15.96 -25.75
C VAL A 153 -20.91 -14.65 -25.57
N GLY A 154 -20.72 -13.67 -26.46
CA GLY A 154 -21.33 -12.36 -26.35
C GLY A 154 -20.62 -11.51 -25.31
N THR A 155 -21.39 -10.77 -24.52
CA THR A 155 -20.89 -9.87 -23.49
C THR A 155 -21.11 -10.48 -22.10
N LYS A 156 -20.09 -10.44 -21.25
CA LYS A 156 -20.14 -10.88 -19.85
C LYS A 156 -19.67 -9.73 -18.96
N GLY A 157 -20.40 -9.44 -17.90
CA GLY A 157 -19.97 -8.48 -16.89
C GLY A 157 -20.39 -8.90 -15.49
N PHE A 158 -19.60 -8.49 -14.50
CA PHE A 158 -19.85 -8.81 -13.10
C PHE A 158 -19.59 -7.60 -12.22
N GLN A 159 -20.46 -7.40 -11.23
CA GLN A 159 -20.18 -6.54 -10.09
C GLN A 159 -19.37 -7.35 -9.06
N SER A 160 -18.27 -6.80 -8.59
CA SER A 160 -17.41 -7.45 -7.61
C SER A 160 -16.57 -6.40 -6.88
N LYS A 161 -16.52 -6.46 -5.55
CA LYS A 161 -15.65 -5.63 -4.72
C LYS A 161 -14.73 -6.51 -3.91
N PHE A 162 -13.42 -6.35 -4.09
CA PHE A 162 -12.41 -7.18 -3.43
C PHE A 162 -11.15 -6.38 -3.15
N GLY A 163 -10.44 -6.75 -2.09
CA GLY A 163 -9.13 -6.23 -1.75
C GLY A 163 -8.02 -6.99 -2.46
N ILE A 164 -6.83 -6.39 -2.57
CA ILE A 164 -5.66 -7.05 -3.15
C ILE A 164 -4.46 -6.83 -2.24
N ILE A 165 -3.70 -7.90 -1.98
CA ILE A 165 -2.30 -7.78 -1.51
C ILE A 165 -1.41 -8.51 -2.51
N ALA A 166 -0.49 -7.79 -3.12
CA ALA A 166 0.39 -8.30 -4.16
C ALA A 166 1.86 -8.12 -3.76
N ALA A 167 2.61 -9.23 -3.66
CA ALA A 167 4.04 -9.16 -3.43
C ALA A 167 4.78 -8.83 -4.73
N VAL A 168 5.69 -7.87 -4.66
CA VAL A 168 6.50 -7.42 -5.80
C VAL A 168 7.92 -7.05 -5.35
N THR A 169 8.85 -7.03 -6.28
CA THR A 169 10.21 -6.50 -6.05
C THR A 169 10.25 -5.01 -6.35
N ASP A 170 11.37 -4.35 -6.06
CA ASP A 170 11.61 -2.93 -6.41
C ASP A 170 11.52 -2.65 -7.92
N ALA A 171 11.43 -3.69 -8.76
CA ALA A 171 11.16 -3.55 -10.19
C ALA A 171 9.85 -2.81 -10.49
N ILE A 172 8.88 -2.78 -9.56
CA ILE A 172 7.64 -2.02 -9.70
C ILE A 172 7.89 -0.53 -9.95
N ASP A 173 8.99 0.02 -9.42
CA ASP A 173 9.32 1.44 -9.57
C ASP A 173 9.61 1.82 -11.02
N LYS A 174 10.09 0.89 -11.84
CA LYS A 174 10.29 1.10 -13.28
C LYS A 174 8.97 1.29 -14.04
N TYR A 175 7.89 0.75 -13.51
CA TYR A 175 6.57 0.80 -14.12
C TYR A 175 5.72 1.94 -13.55
N HIS A 176 6.22 2.70 -12.56
CA HIS A 176 5.49 3.78 -11.91
C HIS A 176 4.87 4.77 -12.89
N ILE A 177 5.61 5.15 -13.95
CA ILE A 177 5.12 6.01 -15.03
C ILE A 177 3.83 5.47 -15.66
N VAL A 178 3.81 4.19 -16.00
CA VAL A 178 2.65 3.53 -16.62
C VAL A 178 1.49 3.43 -15.62
N HIS A 179 1.78 3.15 -14.35
CA HIS A 179 0.76 3.02 -13.31
C HIS A 179 0.09 4.36 -12.97
N SER A 180 0.87 5.42 -12.81
CA SER A 180 0.41 6.76 -12.45
C SER A 180 -0.46 7.36 -13.56
N GLN A 181 -0.03 7.26 -14.83
CA GLN A 181 -0.79 7.74 -15.99
C GLN A 181 -2.17 7.06 -16.14
N LEU A 182 -2.29 5.81 -15.68
CA LEU A 182 -3.52 5.03 -15.80
C LEU A 182 -4.44 5.18 -14.58
N GLY A 183 -4.05 5.96 -13.57
CA GLY A 183 -4.78 6.15 -12.31
C GLY A 183 -4.48 5.04 -11.32
N GLU A 184 -3.43 5.24 -10.53
CA GLU A 184 -2.92 4.26 -9.56
C GLU A 184 -3.92 4.05 -8.40
N ARG A 185 -4.32 2.79 -8.20
CA ARG A 185 -5.25 2.35 -7.14
C ARG A 185 -4.57 1.60 -6.00
N PHE A 186 -3.28 1.31 -6.15
CA PHE A 186 -2.49 0.61 -5.15
C PHE A 186 -1.80 1.60 -4.23
N LEU A 187 -1.83 1.30 -2.94
CA LEU A 187 -0.86 1.79 -1.96
C LEU A 187 0.36 0.86 -1.98
N LYS A 188 1.50 1.34 -1.48
CA LYS A 188 2.75 0.58 -1.41
C LYS A 188 3.22 0.49 0.04
N CYS A 189 3.67 -0.69 0.44
CA CYS A 189 4.37 -0.92 1.70
C CYS A 189 5.73 -1.54 1.36
N ARG A 190 6.82 -0.83 1.68
CA ARG A 190 8.19 -1.32 1.48
C ARG A 190 8.67 -1.98 2.76
N LEU A 191 9.00 -3.27 2.68
CA LEU A 191 9.51 -4.03 3.81
C LEU A 191 10.94 -3.63 4.14
N ARG A 192 11.17 -3.38 5.43
CA ARG A 192 12.51 -3.20 6.00
C ARG A 192 12.98 -4.54 6.56
N THR A 193 14.23 -4.87 6.29
CA THR A 193 14.86 -6.09 6.81
C THR A 193 16.36 -5.92 6.89
N ASN A 194 16.95 -6.39 7.98
CA ASN A 194 18.38 -6.65 8.07
C ASN A 194 18.71 -7.98 7.37
N PRO A 195 19.44 -7.98 6.24
CA PRO A 195 19.71 -9.21 5.48
C PRO A 195 20.49 -10.25 6.28
N LYS A 196 21.45 -9.82 7.10
CA LYS A 196 22.30 -10.73 7.88
C LYS A 196 21.48 -11.47 8.93
N ALA A 197 20.73 -10.73 9.74
CA ALA A 197 19.89 -11.32 10.78
C ALA A 197 18.78 -12.22 10.20
N ALA A 198 18.23 -11.86 9.03
CA ALA A 198 17.26 -12.70 8.33
C ALA A 198 17.88 -14.03 7.84
N ILE A 199 19.12 -13.99 7.32
CA ILE A 199 19.85 -15.19 6.89
C ILE A 199 20.17 -16.09 8.10
N ASP A 200 20.69 -15.51 9.18
CA ASP A 200 21.02 -16.25 10.40
C ASP A 200 19.77 -16.96 10.94
N ARG A 201 18.64 -16.24 11.03
CA ARG A 201 17.35 -16.79 11.46
C ARG A 201 16.84 -17.91 10.55
N ALA A 202 16.98 -17.76 9.23
CA ALA A 202 16.60 -18.80 8.27
C ALA A 202 17.48 -20.06 8.41
N SER A 203 18.77 -19.89 8.71
CA SER A 203 19.68 -21.00 8.97
C SER A 203 19.31 -21.77 10.23
N ASP A 204 18.95 -21.08 11.31
CA ASP A 204 18.57 -21.69 12.59
C ASP A 204 17.32 -22.57 12.49
N LEU A 205 16.43 -22.25 11.54
CA LEU A 205 15.12 -22.88 11.37
C LEU A 205 15.06 -23.81 10.15
N ALA A 206 16.18 -24.02 9.47
CA ALA A 206 16.26 -24.89 8.30
C ALA A 206 15.76 -26.31 8.63
N GLY A 207 14.82 -26.82 7.83
CA GLY A 207 14.19 -28.13 8.02
C GLY A 207 12.92 -28.12 8.88
N GLN A 208 12.51 -26.96 9.41
CA GLN A 208 11.27 -26.81 10.20
C GLN A 208 10.16 -26.10 9.40
N GLU A 209 10.27 -26.01 8.07
CA GLU A 209 9.40 -25.16 7.25
C GLU A 209 7.93 -25.58 7.28
N GLU A 210 7.65 -26.88 7.35
CA GLU A 210 6.28 -27.38 7.41
C GLU A 210 5.60 -27.08 8.74
N GLU A 211 6.32 -27.22 9.86
CA GLU A 211 5.82 -26.85 11.18
C GLU A 211 5.60 -25.34 11.28
N MET A 212 6.60 -24.57 10.84
CA MET A 212 6.50 -23.12 10.70
C MET A 212 5.24 -22.72 9.92
N ARG A 213 5.08 -23.21 8.69
CA ARG A 213 3.94 -22.85 7.83
C ARG A 213 2.60 -23.20 8.47
N ARG A 214 2.52 -24.33 9.19
CA ARG A 214 1.32 -24.74 9.91
C ARG A 214 1.00 -23.76 11.04
N GLU A 215 1.97 -23.42 11.87
CA GLU A 215 1.78 -22.47 12.98
C GLU A 215 1.44 -21.08 12.45
N LEU A 216 2.19 -20.56 11.47
CA LEU A 216 1.93 -19.26 10.87
C LEU A 216 0.54 -19.18 10.25
N SER A 217 0.12 -20.22 9.50
CA SER A 217 -1.21 -20.26 8.89
C SER A 217 -2.32 -20.33 9.95
N THR A 218 -2.11 -21.07 11.04
CA THR A 218 -3.08 -21.19 12.13
C THR A 218 -3.22 -19.85 12.86
N ALA A 219 -2.10 -19.22 13.22
CA ALA A 219 -2.08 -17.94 13.89
C ALA A 219 -2.70 -16.83 13.03
N THR A 220 -2.29 -16.75 11.76
CA THR A 220 -2.83 -15.77 10.80
C THR A 220 -4.34 -15.94 10.60
N LYS A 221 -4.84 -17.19 10.51
CA LYS A 221 -6.28 -17.45 10.41
C LYS A 221 -7.02 -17.03 11.68
N SER A 222 -6.48 -17.36 12.85
CA SER A 222 -7.09 -17.03 14.15
C SER A 222 -7.23 -15.52 14.33
N VAL A 223 -6.12 -14.79 14.11
CA VAL A 223 -6.09 -13.33 14.27
C VAL A 223 -6.97 -12.65 13.20
N PHE A 224 -6.91 -13.08 11.94
CA PHE A 224 -7.74 -12.52 10.87
C PHE A 224 -9.23 -12.67 11.16
N ASN A 225 -9.67 -13.86 11.58
CA ASN A 225 -11.07 -14.13 11.89
C ASN A 225 -11.55 -13.30 13.08
N CYS A 226 -10.73 -13.16 14.13
CA CYS A 226 -11.03 -12.36 15.31
C CYS A 226 -11.37 -10.91 14.92
N TYR A 227 -10.41 -10.22 14.31
CA TYR A 227 -10.57 -8.80 13.98
C TYR A 227 -11.50 -8.55 12.78
N SER A 228 -11.64 -9.50 11.85
CA SER A 228 -12.64 -9.37 10.77
C SER A 228 -14.07 -9.46 11.28
N ASN A 229 -14.32 -10.28 12.31
CA ASN A 229 -15.64 -10.33 12.95
C ASN A 229 -15.91 -9.03 13.72
N GLN A 230 -14.93 -8.57 14.50
CA GLN A 230 -15.01 -7.28 15.20
C GLN A 230 -15.24 -6.11 14.22
N ALA A 231 -14.58 -6.09 13.06
CA ALA A 231 -14.78 -5.08 12.03
C ALA A 231 -16.22 -5.04 11.46
N LYS A 232 -16.89 -6.20 11.39
CA LYS A 232 -18.31 -6.26 10.96
C LYS A 232 -19.27 -5.75 12.03
N GLU A 233 -18.89 -5.85 13.30
CA GLU A 233 -19.69 -5.37 14.44
C GLU A 233 -19.48 -3.87 14.68
N LEU A 234 -18.23 -3.41 14.65
CA LEU A 234 -17.81 -2.02 14.89
C LEU A 234 -17.88 -1.17 13.60
N VAL A 235 -18.97 -1.29 12.82
CA VAL A 235 -19.15 -0.77 11.45
C VAL A 235 -18.59 0.65 11.20
N LEU A 236 -18.49 1.50 12.23
CA LEU A 236 -17.88 2.82 12.18
C LEU A 236 -16.92 3.04 13.37
N VAL A 237 -15.61 2.98 13.10
CA VAL A 237 -14.59 3.53 14.00
C VAL A 237 -14.42 5.01 13.69
N GLU A 238 -14.52 5.85 14.72
CA GLU A 238 -14.36 7.30 14.59
C GLU A 238 -12.90 7.67 14.31
N VAL A 239 -12.71 8.75 13.55
CA VAL A 239 -11.40 9.33 13.28
C VAL A 239 -11.34 10.66 14.03
N GLU A 240 -10.31 10.85 14.84
CA GLU A 240 -10.13 12.12 15.56
C GLU A 240 -10.03 13.28 14.55
N GLU A 241 -10.68 14.41 14.83
CA GLU A 241 -10.80 15.52 13.88
C GLU A 241 -9.42 16.05 13.42
N THR A 242 -8.49 16.18 14.36
CA THR A 242 -7.10 16.58 14.08
C THR A 242 -6.39 15.58 13.16
N ILE A 243 -6.58 14.27 13.38
CA ILE A 243 -6.03 13.21 12.56
C ILE A 243 -6.69 13.21 11.17
N GLN A 244 -7.99 13.48 11.10
CA GLN A 244 -8.72 13.54 9.85
C GLN A 244 -8.20 14.64 8.92
N GLU A 245 -7.93 15.85 9.44
CA GLU A 245 -7.32 16.92 8.63
C GLU A 245 -5.91 16.55 8.17
N ARG A 246 -5.10 15.96 9.05
CA ARG A 246 -3.76 15.47 8.68
C ARG A 246 -3.80 14.39 7.61
N ILE A 247 -4.77 13.47 7.64
CA ILE A 247 -4.97 12.46 6.60
C ILE A 247 -5.32 13.11 5.25
N LYS A 248 -6.12 14.18 5.24
CA LYS A 248 -6.43 14.92 3.99
C LYS A 248 -5.17 15.57 3.43
N ALA A 249 -4.40 16.27 4.26
CA ALA A 249 -3.13 16.88 3.85
C ALA A 249 -2.13 15.84 3.35
N LEU A 250 -2.03 14.70 4.05
CA LEU A 250 -1.19 13.57 3.67
C LEU A 250 -1.61 12.98 2.32
N ALA A 251 -2.92 12.81 2.09
CA ALA A 251 -3.44 12.31 0.83
C ALA A 251 -3.17 13.28 -0.33
N ASP A 252 -3.31 14.59 -0.12
CA ASP A 252 -3.05 15.61 -1.14
C ASP A 252 -1.58 15.65 -1.54
N VAL A 253 -0.67 15.79 -0.56
CA VAL A 253 0.77 15.83 -0.85
C VAL A 253 1.27 14.51 -1.47
N THR A 254 0.72 13.37 -1.05
CA THR A 254 1.04 12.07 -1.64
C THR A 254 0.61 12.00 -3.10
N ALA A 255 -0.60 12.43 -3.42
CA ALA A 255 -1.11 12.42 -4.79
C ALA A 255 -0.28 13.33 -5.70
N LYS A 256 -0.02 14.56 -5.25
CA LYS A 256 0.85 15.53 -5.93
C LYS A 256 2.24 14.94 -6.21
N LEU A 257 2.91 14.38 -5.20
CA LEU A 257 4.26 13.83 -5.34
C LEU A 257 4.32 12.53 -6.17
N ARG A 258 3.21 11.79 -6.27
CA ARG A 258 3.07 10.58 -7.10
C ARG A 258 2.70 10.88 -8.56
N SER A 259 2.34 12.13 -8.86
CA SER A 259 1.88 12.55 -10.19
C SER A 259 3.02 12.54 -11.21
N GLU A 260 2.82 11.89 -12.35
CA GLU A 260 3.89 11.75 -13.34
C GLU A 260 3.92 12.89 -14.37
N VAL A 261 5.11 13.18 -14.89
CA VAL A 261 5.31 14.12 -16.00
C VAL A 261 5.65 13.31 -17.26
N PRO A 262 4.70 13.18 -18.22
CA PRO A 262 4.89 12.31 -19.37
C PRO A 262 5.98 12.81 -20.31
N ARG A 263 7.00 11.98 -20.56
CA ARG A 263 8.12 12.28 -21.44
C ARG A 263 8.26 11.25 -22.56
N ASP A 264 8.81 11.67 -23.69
CA ASP A 264 9.15 10.77 -24.80
C ASP A 264 10.48 10.02 -24.55
N ARG A 265 10.90 9.20 -25.52
CA ARG A 265 12.17 8.44 -25.45
C ARG A 265 13.42 9.33 -25.47
N LEU A 266 13.27 10.60 -25.83
CA LEU A 266 14.33 11.62 -25.84
C LEU A 266 14.22 12.55 -24.61
N HIS A 267 13.47 12.13 -23.59
CA HIS A 267 13.25 12.86 -22.34
C HIS A 267 12.53 14.21 -22.49
N LYS A 268 11.85 14.44 -23.62
CA LYS A 268 11.06 15.65 -23.85
C LYS A 268 9.67 15.51 -23.28
N VAL A 269 9.23 16.52 -22.55
CA VAL A 269 7.86 16.60 -22.02
C VAL A 269 6.85 16.58 -23.17
N LEU A 270 5.89 15.66 -23.10
CA LEU A 270 4.88 15.46 -24.13
C LEU A 270 3.76 16.51 -24.05
N TYR A 271 3.31 16.82 -22.83
CA TYR A 271 2.26 17.80 -22.55
C TYR A 271 2.38 18.30 -21.10
N HIS A 272 1.74 19.42 -20.78
CA HIS A 272 1.71 19.95 -19.42
C HIS A 272 0.96 18.99 -18.49
N PRO A 273 1.59 18.49 -17.41
CA PRO A 273 0.95 17.55 -16.50
C PRO A 273 -0.13 18.24 -15.66
N GLN A 274 -1.03 17.43 -15.10
CA GLN A 274 -1.92 17.83 -14.02
C GLN A 274 -1.67 16.89 -12.84
N ALA A 275 -1.60 17.44 -11.64
CA ALA A 275 -1.46 16.64 -10.43
C ALA A 275 -2.70 15.75 -10.20
N GLU A 276 -2.47 14.55 -9.71
CA GLU A 276 -3.50 13.66 -9.19
C GLU A 276 -4.21 14.33 -8.01
N VAL A 277 -5.54 14.20 -7.95
CA VAL A 277 -6.33 14.64 -6.80
C VAL A 277 -6.43 13.49 -5.79
N GLY A 278 -5.98 13.72 -4.56
CA GLY A 278 -5.86 12.72 -3.49
C GLY A 278 -7.16 12.12 -2.92
N THR A 279 -8.33 12.32 -3.54
CA THR A 279 -9.62 11.80 -3.05
C THR A 279 -9.63 10.29 -2.82
N ARG A 280 -9.04 9.51 -3.74
CA ARG A 280 -8.93 8.05 -3.61
C ARG A 280 -7.98 7.66 -2.49
N ILE A 281 -6.79 8.28 -2.46
CA ILE A 281 -5.78 8.03 -1.42
C ILE A 281 -6.39 8.32 -0.05
N ASN A 282 -7.09 9.45 0.11
CA ASN A 282 -7.77 9.82 1.35
C ASN A 282 -8.75 8.73 1.82
N LYS A 283 -9.63 8.23 0.93
CA LYS A 283 -10.56 7.14 1.28
C LYS A 283 -9.83 5.86 1.69
N GLN A 284 -8.75 5.51 0.98
CA GLN A 284 -7.96 4.32 1.30
C GLN A 284 -7.22 4.46 2.64
N LEU A 285 -6.65 5.64 2.93
CA LEU A 285 -5.99 5.93 4.20
C LEU A 285 -6.97 5.94 5.37
N LEU A 286 -8.16 6.54 5.22
CA LEU A 286 -9.21 6.50 6.25
C LEU A 286 -9.62 5.06 6.57
N LYS A 287 -9.91 4.26 5.54
CA LYS A 287 -10.32 2.87 5.70
C LYS A 287 -9.20 2.00 6.31
N LEU A 288 -7.95 2.23 5.90
CA LEU A 288 -6.80 1.55 6.48
C LEU A 288 -6.59 1.96 7.94
N GLY A 289 -6.75 3.25 8.27
CA GLY A 289 -6.64 3.78 9.62
C GLY A 289 -7.69 3.17 10.55
N GLN A 290 -8.96 3.11 10.12
CA GLN A 290 -10.01 2.43 10.87
C GLN A 290 -9.70 0.96 11.11
N SER A 291 -9.18 0.27 10.08
CA SER A 291 -8.80 -1.13 10.24
C SER A 291 -7.57 -1.33 11.13
N LEU A 292 -6.64 -0.37 11.17
CA LEU A 292 -5.51 -0.37 12.09
C LEU A 292 -5.98 -0.15 13.52
N ALA A 293 -6.89 0.81 13.75
CA ALA A 293 -7.48 1.04 15.07
C ALA A 293 -8.18 -0.22 15.61
N ILE A 294 -8.94 -0.94 14.77
CA ILE A 294 -9.52 -2.24 15.15
C ILE A 294 -8.42 -3.24 15.53
N PHE A 295 -7.36 -3.33 14.72
CA PHE A 295 -6.27 -4.27 14.95
C PHE A 295 -5.38 -3.92 16.16
N TYR A 296 -5.33 -2.64 16.52
CA TYR A 296 -4.65 -2.13 17.71
C TYR A 296 -5.58 -2.12 18.94
N GLU A 297 -6.85 -2.46 18.76
CA GLU A 297 -7.89 -2.42 19.80
C GLU A 297 -8.14 -1.01 20.36
N ASN A 298 -7.92 0.00 19.53
CA ASN A 298 -8.17 1.40 19.82
C ASN A 298 -9.61 1.79 19.47
N ALA A 299 -10.19 2.70 20.25
CA ALA A 299 -11.57 3.17 20.06
C ALA A 299 -11.72 4.14 18.88
N SER A 300 -10.65 4.83 18.51
CA SER A 300 -10.59 5.81 17.42
C SER A 300 -9.26 5.69 16.67
N VAL A 301 -9.22 6.26 15.47
CA VAL A 301 -7.97 6.44 14.72
C VAL A 301 -7.22 7.65 15.29
N GLY A 302 -6.08 7.39 15.92
CA GLY A 302 -5.21 8.36 16.60
C GLY A 302 -3.81 8.42 16.00
N GLU A 303 -2.83 8.84 16.82
CA GLU A 303 -1.42 9.00 16.41
C GLU A 303 -0.74 7.67 16.03
N ASP A 304 -1.06 6.57 16.73
CA ASP A 304 -0.44 5.27 16.50
C ASP A 304 -0.77 4.74 15.09
N GLU A 305 -2.05 4.83 14.68
CA GLU A 305 -2.50 4.51 13.33
C GLU A 305 -1.90 5.49 12.32
N TYR A 306 -1.89 6.79 12.66
CA TYR A 306 -1.36 7.82 11.77
C TYR A 306 0.10 7.57 11.40
N GLY A 307 0.93 7.09 12.33
CA GLY A 307 2.32 6.72 12.05
C GLY A 307 2.44 5.64 10.95
N ALA A 308 1.52 4.69 10.89
CA ALA A 308 1.48 3.67 9.84
C ALA A 308 0.92 4.24 8.51
N LEU A 309 -0.08 5.13 8.57
CA LEU A 309 -0.60 5.83 7.39
C LEU A 309 0.45 6.73 6.73
N LEU A 310 1.20 7.49 7.54
CA LEU A 310 2.31 8.33 7.11
C LEU A 310 3.36 7.52 6.34
N ARG A 311 3.71 6.36 6.88
CA ARG A 311 4.62 5.44 6.20
C ARG A 311 4.05 4.96 4.86
N ILE A 312 2.79 4.52 4.83
CA ILE A 312 2.17 3.99 3.60
C ILE A 312 2.07 5.05 2.51
N ALA A 313 1.73 6.27 2.89
CA ALA A 313 1.77 7.42 2.01
C ALA A 313 3.18 7.65 1.44
N LYS A 314 4.20 7.70 2.31
CA LYS A 314 5.60 7.88 1.91
C LYS A 314 6.12 6.77 0.99
N ASP A 315 5.82 5.51 1.30
CA ASP A 315 6.21 4.34 0.50
C ASP A 315 5.53 4.32 -0.88
N SER A 316 4.36 4.97 -1.00
CA SER A 316 3.58 5.08 -2.23
C SER A 316 4.12 6.11 -3.22
N ILE A 317 4.91 7.08 -2.75
CA ILE A 317 5.61 8.10 -3.55
C ILE A 317 6.88 7.50 -4.17
N PRO A 318 7.28 7.88 -5.41
CA PRO A 318 8.58 7.53 -5.96
C PRO A 318 9.71 7.91 -5.02
N ARG A 319 10.55 6.93 -4.66
CA ARG A 319 11.60 7.08 -3.64
C ARG A 319 12.50 8.31 -3.88
N GLN A 320 12.88 8.54 -5.13
CA GLN A 320 13.73 9.66 -5.51
C GLN A 320 13.08 11.03 -5.26
N ARG A 321 11.75 11.14 -5.46
CA ARG A 321 11.02 12.36 -5.16
C ARG A 321 10.89 12.59 -3.67
N THR A 322 10.63 11.53 -2.90
CA THR A 322 10.65 11.60 -1.44
C THR A 322 12.00 12.10 -0.93
N GLN A 323 13.12 11.54 -1.42
CA GLN A 323 14.46 11.97 -1.03
C GLN A 323 14.74 13.45 -1.36
N LEU A 324 14.33 13.92 -2.54
CA LEU A 324 14.48 15.33 -2.93
C LEU A 324 13.64 16.25 -2.06
N VAL A 325 12.37 15.94 -1.86
CA VAL A 325 11.46 16.77 -1.06
C VAL A 325 11.91 16.82 0.40
N GLU A 326 12.35 15.70 0.97
CA GLU A 326 12.92 15.69 2.32
C GLU A 326 14.22 16.48 2.42
N GLY A 327 15.04 16.47 1.36
CA GLY A 327 16.25 17.27 1.27
C GLY A 327 16.01 18.78 1.16
N LEU A 328 14.92 19.16 0.49
CA LEU A 328 14.49 20.56 0.33
C LEU A 328 13.68 21.08 1.53
N TYR A 329 13.13 20.18 2.36
CA TYR A 329 12.28 20.57 3.49
C TYR A 329 13.07 21.35 4.54
N ASN A 330 12.63 22.59 4.82
CA ASN A 330 13.32 23.58 5.67
C ASN A 330 14.76 23.94 5.23
N ALA A 331 15.10 23.70 3.97
CA ALA A 331 16.38 24.14 3.41
C ALA A 331 16.24 25.53 2.77
N GLU A 332 17.34 26.28 2.79
CA GLU A 332 17.48 27.49 1.96
C GLU A 332 17.48 27.10 0.46
N PRO A 333 17.14 28.04 -0.45
CA PRO A 333 17.24 27.81 -1.88
C PRO A 333 18.60 27.25 -2.27
N MET A 334 18.59 26.15 -3.04
CA MET A 334 19.82 25.42 -3.38
C MET A 334 19.89 25.12 -4.86
N ASN A 335 21.10 25.04 -5.40
CA ASN A 335 21.27 24.68 -6.80
C ASN A 335 21.02 23.18 -7.04
N THR A 336 20.84 22.79 -8.31
CA THR A 336 20.55 21.40 -8.70
C THR A 336 21.57 20.39 -8.19
N LYS A 337 22.85 20.77 -8.10
CA LYS A 337 23.90 19.87 -7.61
C LYS A 337 23.75 19.62 -6.12
N GLU A 338 23.55 20.69 -5.33
CA GLU A 338 23.32 20.60 -3.89
C GLU A 338 22.08 19.78 -3.56
N ALA A 339 20.98 19.99 -4.29
CA ALA A 339 19.75 19.20 -4.15
C ALA A 339 20.00 17.71 -4.44
N GLY A 340 20.74 17.40 -5.50
CA GLY A 340 21.14 16.02 -5.83
C GLY A 340 22.03 15.39 -4.74
N ASP A 341 23.01 16.13 -4.23
CA ASP A 341 23.93 15.67 -3.19
C ASP A 341 23.19 15.35 -1.87
N ILE A 342 22.26 16.22 -1.44
CA ILE A 342 21.44 15.99 -0.23
C ILE A 342 20.51 14.78 -0.41
N ALA A 343 19.90 14.64 -1.59
CA ALA A 343 19.01 13.52 -1.89
C ALA A 343 19.75 12.20 -2.21
N ASN A 344 21.07 12.25 -2.35
CA ASN A 344 21.92 11.15 -2.79
C ASN A 344 21.49 10.59 -4.17
N ILE A 345 21.28 11.50 -5.13
CA ILE A 345 20.85 11.22 -6.50
C ILE A 345 21.79 11.95 -7.48
N PRO A 346 22.16 11.34 -8.63
CA PRO A 346 22.98 12.02 -9.63
C PRO A 346 22.37 13.35 -10.08
N THR A 347 23.21 14.37 -10.31
CA THR A 347 22.77 15.74 -10.65
C THR A 347 21.83 15.79 -11.85
N ASP A 348 22.08 15.00 -12.90
CA ASP A 348 21.21 14.96 -14.08
C ASP A 348 19.82 14.40 -13.75
N THR A 349 19.75 13.38 -12.90
CA THR A 349 18.47 12.82 -12.42
C THR A 349 17.75 13.79 -11.49
N ALA A 350 18.48 14.46 -10.59
CA ALA A 350 17.92 15.51 -9.75
C ALA A 350 17.35 16.65 -10.59
N LYS A 351 18.04 17.05 -11.66
CA LYS A 351 17.57 18.06 -12.61
C LYS A 351 16.22 17.69 -13.21
N GLU A 352 16.10 16.49 -13.79
CA GLU A 352 14.84 16.04 -14.39
C GLU A 352 13.69 16.00 -13.37
N LEU A 353 13.95 15.49 -12.17
CA LEU A 353 12.96 15.41 -11.10
C LEU A 353 12.54 16.80 -10.59
N LEU A 354 13.47 17.75 -10.47
CA LEU A 354 13.17 19.12 -10.07
C LEU A 354 12.35 19.86 -11.15
N GLU A 355 12.68 19.65 -12.43
CA GLU A 355 11.87 20.16 -13.54
C GLU A 355 10.44 19.57 -13.51
N ASP A 356 10.30 18.28 -13.22
CA ASP A 356 8.99 17.63 -13.08
C ASP A 356 8.19 18.20 -11.91
N LEU A 357 8.81 18.33 -10.73
CA LEU A 357 8.18 18.91 -9.55
C LEU A 357 7.78 20.37 -9.79
N TRP A 358 8.58 21.13 -10.55
CA TRP A 358 8.27 22.52 -10.92
C TRP A 358 7.08 22.61 -11.87
N MET A 359 6.99 21.71 -12.86
CA MET A 359 5.81 21.62 -13.74
C MET A 359 4.53 21.22 -13.01
N LEU A 360 4.66 20.57 -11.86
CA LEU A 360 3.56 20.21 -10.96
C LEU A 360 3.32 21.27 -9.87
N GLU A 361 4.02 22.42 -9.93
CA GLU A 361 3.90 23.53 -9.00
C GLU A 361 4.27 23.16 -7.55
N LEU A 362 5.13 22.13 -7.37
CA LEU A 362 5.53 21.64 -6.05
C LEU A 362 6.82 22.28 -5.53
N VAL A 363 7.65 22.78 -6.44
CA VAL A 363 8.87 23.54 -6.16
C VAL A 363 8.90 24.81 -6.98
N ASP A 364 9.50 25.85 -6.43
CA ASP A 364 9.80 27.09 -7.14
C ASP A 364 11.21 27.04 -7.73
N ARG A 365 11.40 27.77 -8.84
CA ARG A 365 12.69 27.92 -9.51
C ARG A 365 13.06 29.39 -9.62
N SER A 366 14.25 29.75 -9.13
CA SER A 366 14.85 31.08 -9.25
C SER A 366 16.22 31.01 -9.94
N GLY A 367 16.79 32.18 -10.28
CA GLY A 367 18.12 32.31 -10.90
C GLY A 367 18.14 32.27 -12.43
N ASP A 368 19.04 33.06 -13.04
CA ASP A 368 19.13 33.23 -14.50
C ASP A 368 20.14 32.29 -15.18
N HIS A 369 21.22 31.93 -14.48
CA HIS A 369 22.33 31.13 -15.02
C HIS A 369 22.54 29.80 -14.29
N VAL A 370 22.30 29.81 -12.98
CA VAL A 370 22.26 28.61 -12.13
C VAL A 370 20.88 28.61 -11.50
N PHE A 371 20.11 27.57 -11.76
CA PHE A 371 18.78 27.44 -11.16
C PHE A 371 18.91 27.05 -9.70
N GLU A 372 18.23 27.80 -8.86
CA GLU A 372 18.01 27.52 -7.45
C GLU A 372 16.59 27.01 -7.25
N TRP A 373 16.43 26.09 -6.32
CA TRP A 373 15.20 25.36 -6.07
C TRP A 373 14.84 25.43 -4.60
N GLN A 374 13.57 25.65 -4.33
CA GLN A 374 12.97 25.60 -3.00
C GLN A 374 11.58 24.97 -3.10
N LEU A 375 11.05 24.44 -2.00
CA LEU A 375 9.65 23.98 -1.98
C LEU A 375 8.71 25.18 -2.15
N ALA A 376 7.64 25.00 -2.91
CA ALA A 376 6.56 25.98 -2.97
C ALA A 376 5.92 26.14 -1.57
N GLU A 377 5.36 27.31 -1.28
CA GLU A 377 4.76 27.62 0.03
C GLU A 377 3.63 26.65 0.40
N GLU A 378 2.73 26.36 -0.55
CA GLU A 378 1.63 25.41 -0.36
C GLU A 378 2.14 23.99 -0.09
N THR A 379 3.15 23.54 -0.84
CA THR A 379 3.78 22.23 -0.63
C THR A 379 4.41 22.15 0.76
N SER A 380 5.09 23.20 1.20
CA SER A 380 5.72 23.27 2.53
C SER A 380 4.67 23.18 3.65
N ALA A 381 3.54 23.89 3.50
CA ALA A 381 2.43 23.82 4.44
C ALA A 381 1.82 22.41 4.52
N LEU A 382 1.59 21.76 3.38
CA LEU A 382 1.08 20.38 3.34
C LEU A 382 2.05 19.37 3.97
N LEU A 383 3.35 19.52 3.73
CA LEU A 383 4.39 18.68 4.33
C LEU A 383 4.46 18.84 5.86
N LEU A 384 4.27 20.07 6.35
CA LEU A 384 4.21 20.36 7.78
C LEU A 384 2.96 19.76 8.41
N GLU A 385 1.79 20.01 7.84
CA GLU A 385 0.50 19.52 8.34
C GLU A 385 0.43 17.98 8.34
N SER A 386 0.86 17.35 7.25
CA SER A 386 0.91 15.90 7.14
C SER A 386 2.03 15.26 7.98
N GLY A 387 3.07 16.02 8.34
CA GLY A 387 4.29 15.50 8.94
C GLY A 387 5.20 14.72 7.97
N LEU A 388 4.87 14.64 6.68
CA LEU A 388 5.65 13.87 5.69
C LEU A 388 7.07 14.44 5.51
N GLY A 389 7.25 15.76 5.65
CA GLY A 389 8.57 16.40 5.55
C GLY A 389 9.48 16.20 6.77
N THR A 390 8.94 15.76 7.91
CA THR A 390 9.63 15.88 9.21
C THR A 390 10.56 14.73 9.61
N GLN A 391 10.91 13.78 8.74
CA GLN A 391 11.69 12.61 9.17
C GLN A 391 12.98 12.32 8.39
N ASN A 392 14.06 12.89 8.94
CA ASN A 392 15.43 12.37 8.83
C ASN A 392 15.91 11.72 10.16
N THR A 393 14.98 11.21 10.99
CA THR A 393 15.24 10.62 12.33
C THR A 393 14.98 9.13 12.44
N LEU A 394 14.91 8.40 11.32
CA LEU A 394 14.97 6.93 11.31
C LEU A 394 16.11 6.50 10.38
N GLY A 395 17.35 6.52 10.88
CA GLY A 395 18.47 5.90 10.15
C GLY A 395 19.85 6.55 10.23
N LYS A 396 20.11 7.54 11.10
CA LYS A 396 21.51 7.76 11.53
C LYS A 396 21.87 6.67 12.53
N HIS A 397 22.44 5.59 12.00
CA HIS A 397 23.31 4.74 12.81
C HIS A 397 24.39 5.65 13.39
N GLU A 398 24.29 5.95 14.68
CA GLU A 398 25.47 6.31 15.47
C GLU A 398 26.41 5.09 15.43
N ASN A 399 27.67 5.38 15.11
CA ASN A 399 28.76 4.41 14.97
C ASN A 399 28.97 3.54 16.21
#